data_AF-A0A1G9MES8-F1
#
_entry.id   AF-A0A1G9MES8-F1
#
_cell.length_a   1.000
_cell.length_b   1.000
_cell.length_c   1.000
_cell.angle_alpha   90.00
_cell.angle_beta   90.00
_cell.angle_gamma   90.00
#
_symmetry.space_group_name_H-M   'P 1'
#
loop_
_entity.id
_entity.type
_entity.pdbx_description
1 polymer ?
#
loop_
_entity_poly.entity_id
_entity_poly.type
_entity_poly.pdbx_seq_one_letter_code
_entity_poly.pdbx_strand_id
1 'polypeptide(L)'
;MSSSQEKIYGVIVVGAGHAGCEAALAAARMGCATLLLTMNLDTVGLMSCNPAIGGLAKGHLVKEIDALGGEMGCNIDATGIQFRTLNTKKGPAVRASRAQADRNLYRQRLKQVIEDQSGLDLKQGTVESLLFEGARVTGVKTREGLVFSGRTVILTTGTFMKGLIHVGLSHYPSGRAGEPPSEGVSDQLRALGLRVGRLKTGTPARLDANSIDFSRLEPQPGDDPPKPFSCLSAAITVPQVPCYITYTNAHTHQIIRTGLDRSPLYTGKISGVGARYCPSIEDKVMRFPEKDQHQIFLEPEGLQTREIYPNGVSTSLPPDVQLAFLRTIVGLEKVEIMRPGYAIEYDFFPPTQLQPSLETRAIAGLYHAGQVNGTSGYEEAAAQGLLAGINAARAVRGEEPLILTRDSSYIGVLIDDLVTLGTEEPYRMFTSRSEYRLLLREDNADQRLTPVGRRIGLVSEERWRIFNEKQDHLAHGREYLRSRKIRPSETAILADLGLGDMKNARTLEELLRRPEISMAQLCALDPEFSVLPEAVAEQLEIQTKYAGYIARQQEMVERFRRTEEVKIPEHFDYAKISGLTVEVREKLEKVRPLTLGQASRISGVTPAALAILSVALRRR
;
A
#
# COMPACT_ATOMS: atom_id res chain seq x y z
N MET A 1 22.95 41.48 -2.30
CA MET A 1 22.89 40.66 -1.07
C MET A 1 23.65 39.38 -1.36
N SER A 2 24.67 39.13 -0.54
CA SER A 2 25.87 38.35 -0.86
C SER A 2 25.66 36.84 -0.84
N SER A 3 26.26 36.18 -1.84
CA SER A 3 26.57 34.75 -2.01
C SER A 3 26.52 33.85 -0.75
N SER A 4 25.38 33.23 -0.49
CA SER A 4 25.38 31.82 -0.07
C SER A 4 25.21 30.99 -1.34
N GLN A 5 26.13 30.08 -1.66
CA GLN A 5 25.88 29.10 -2.72
C GLN A 5 24.55 28.40 -2.41
N GLU A 6 23.54 28.57 -3.27
CA GLU A 6 22.26 27.87 -3.12
C GLU A 6 22.55 26.36 -3.14
N LYS A 7 22.20 25.66 -2.06
CA LYS A 7 22.33 24.20 -1.95
C LYS A 7 21.50 23.57 -3.07
N ILE A 8 22.16 22.90 -4.01
CA ILE A 8 21.50 22.12 -5.07
C ILE A 8 21.20 20.73 -4.52
N TYR A 9 19.94 20.32 -4.56
CA TYR A 9 19.51 19.01 -4.12
C TYR A 9 19.62 17.97 -5.25
N GLY A 10 19.90 16.72 -4.90
CA GLY A 10 19.74 15.61 -5.83
C GLY A 10 18.26 15.32 -6.08
N VAL A 11 17.49 15.25 -5.00
CA VAL A 11 16.07 14.89 -5.01
C VAL A 11 15.28 15.92 -4.21
N ILE A 12 14.22 16.45 -4.80
CA ILE A 12 13.22 17.27 -4.09
C ILE A 12 11.91 16.49 -4.03
N VAL A 13 11.35 16.34 -2.84
CA VAL A 13 10.08 15.68 -2.59
C VAL A 13 9.06 16.71 -2.14
N VAL A 14 7.92 16.77 -2.83
CA VAL A 14 6.84 17.73 -2.57
C VAL A 14 5.66 17.02 -1.89
N GLY A 15 5.43 17.35 -0.62
CA GLY A 15 4.43 16.77 0.26
C GLY A 15 5.05 15.77 1.25
N ALA A 16 4.77 15.93 2.55
CA ALA A 16 5.24 15.01 3.59
C ALA A 16 4.15 14.03 4.04
N GLY A 17 3.37 13.50 3.10
CA GLY A 17 2.47 12.37 3.34
C GLY A 17 3.22 11.03 3.31
N HIS A 18 2.50 9.90 3.40
CA HIS A 18 3.10 8.56 3.41
C HIS A 18 4.03 8.28 2.21
N ALA A 19 3.63 8.67 0.99
CA ALA A 19 4.48 8.56 -0.19
C ALA A 19 5.74 9.43 -0.08
N GLY A 20 5.59 10.69 0.33
CA GLY A 20 6.72 11.63 0.42
C GLY A 20 7.72 11.25 1.51
N CYS A 21 7.24 10.73 2.64
CA CYS A 21 8.10 10.25 3.73
C CYS A 21 9.00 9.10 3.24
N GLU A 22 8.43 8.05 2.64
CA GLU A 22 9.22 6.93 2.10
C GLU A 22 10.14 7.37 0.96
N ALA A 23 9.68 8.25 0.07
CA ALA A 23 10.48 8.74 -1.04
C ALA A 23 11.72 9.52 -0.56
N ALA A 24 11.52 10.41 0.42
CA ALA A 24 12.57 11.24 0.97
C ALA A 24 13.58 10.41 1.78
N LEU A 25 13.10 9.51 2.64
CA LEU A 25 13.95 8.58 3.39
C LEU A 25 14.76 7.68 2.46
N ALA A 26 14.13 7.12 1.43
CA ALA A 26 14.82 6.26 0.46
C ALA A 26 15.93 7.02 -0.28
N ALA A 27 15.65 8.20 -0.81
CA ALA A 27 16.64 9.00 -1.52
C ALA A 27 17.82 9.42 -0.61
N ALA A 28 17.53 9.84 0.63
CA ALA A 28 18.53 10.25 1.61
C ALA A 28 19.40 9.06 2.07
N ARG A 29 18.80 7.91 2.39
CA ARG A 29 19.51 6.65 2.73
C ARG A 29 20.31 6.12 1.54
N MET A 30 19.81 6.36 0.33
CA MET A 30 20.52 6.30 -0.95
C MET A 30 21.92 6.92 -0.84
N GLY A 31 22.00 8.10 -0.22
CA GLY A 31 23.16 9.01 -0.20
C GLY A 31 22.96 10.26 -1.06
N CYS A 32 21.72 10.58 -1.46
CA CYS A 32 21.41 11.81 -2.20
C CYS A 32 21.05 12.95 -1.23
N ALA A 33 21.60 14.15 -1.47
CA ALA A 33 21.12 15.35 -0.79
C ALA A 33 19.65 15.58 -1.14
N THR A 34 18.78 15.45 -0.15
CA THR A 34 17.33 15.39 -0.37
C THR A 34 16.63 16.53 0.37
N LEU A 35 15.64 17.14 -0.27
CA LEU A 35 14.76 18.13 0.33
C LEU A 35 13.34 17.57 0.39
N LEU A 36 12.73 17.55 1.58
CA LEU A 36 11.31 17.28 1.76
C LEU A 36 10.59 18.59 2.09
N LEU A 37 9.72 19.04 1.17
CA LEU A 37 8.88 20.21 1.34
C LEU A 37 7.47 19.81 1.78
N THR A 38 6.93 20.51 2.76
CA THR A 38 5.53 20.33 3.20
C THR A 38 4.88 21.67 3.54
N MET A 39 3.57 21.75 3.39
CA MET A 39 2.81 22.96 3.75
C MET A 39 2.79 23.20 5.26
N ASN A 40 2.83 22.12 6.06
CA ASN A 40 2.84 22.18 7.51
C ASN A 40 3.72 21.06 8.10
N LEU A 41 4.76 21.43 8.86
CA LEU A 41 5.68 20.50 9.51
C LEU A 41 5.02 19.61 10.57
N ASP A 42 3.90 20.04 11.15
CA ASP A 42 3.17 19.30 12.18
C ASP A 42 2.19 18.28 11.59
N THR A 43 2.16 18.14 10.27
CA THR A 43 1.30 17.18 9.55
C THR A 43 2.09 16.10 8.81
N VAL A 44 3.41 16.07 8.99
CA VAL A 44 4.32 15.05 8.43
C VAL A 44 3.85 13.66 8.86
N GLY A 45 3.48 12.78 7.91
CA GLY A 45 3.01 11.43 8.23
C GLY A 45 1.60 11.36 8.83
N LEU A 46 0.81 12.44 8.78
CA LEU A 46 -0.53 12.45 9.36
C LEU A 46 -1.48 11.51 8.60
N MET A 47 -1.95 10.46 9.28
CA MET A 47 -3.04 9.60 8.80
C MET A 47 -4.32 10.43 8.71
N SER A 48 -4.93 10.59 7.53
CA SER A 48 -6.09 11.50 7.33
C SER A 48 -7.47 10.82 7.48
N CYS A 49 -7.48 9.49 7.42
CA CYS A 49 -8.67 8.66 7.30
C CYS A 49 -8.67 7.62 8.42
N ASN A 50 -8.65 6.33 8.09
CA ASN A 50 -8.63 5.23 9.07
C ASN A 50 -7.35 5.29 9.95
N PRO A 51 -7.44 5.12 11.28
CA PRO A 51 -6.30 4.97 12.19
C PRO A 51 -5.62 3.58 12.10
N ALA A 52 -5.43 3.02 10.90
CA ALA A 52 -4.89 1.67 10.74
C ALA A 52 -3.87 1.56 9.60
N ILE A 53 -2.95 0.61 9.75
CA ILE A 53 -1.99 0.16 8.73
C ILE A 53 -2.21 -1.34 8.47
N GLY A 54 -2.17 -1.73 7.20
CA GLY A 54 -2.31 -3.12 6.78
C GLY A 54 -3.75 -3.53 6.50
N GLY A 55 -4.01 -4.83 6.59
CA GLY A 55 -5.21 -5.49 6.08
C GLY A 55 -4.93 -6.32 4.82
N LEU A 56 -5.94 -6.99 4.25
CA LEU A 56 -5.79 -8.05 3.23
C LEU A 56 -4.61 -7.88 2.24
N ALA A 57 -4.68 -6.93 1.31
CA ALA A 57 -3.59 -6.68 0.37
C ALA A 57 -2.58 -5.63 0.88
N LYS A 58 -2.96 -4.86 1.90
CA LYS A 58 -2.18 -3.75 2.45
C LYS A 58 -1.04 -4.23 3.35
N GLY A 59 -1.28 -5.27 4.15
CA GLY A 59 -0.25 -5.88 5.01
C GLY A 59 0.91 -6.45 4.20
N HIS A 60 0.60 -7.06 3.06
CA HIS A 60 1.60 -7.49 2.07
C HIS A 60 2.46 -6.32 1.59
N LEU A 61 1.86 -5.18 1.22
CA LEU A 61 2.62 -3.99 0.82
C LEU A 61 3.51 -3.47 1.95
N VAL A 62 3.01 -3.42 3.19
CA VAL A 62 3.80 -2.93 4.34
C VAL A 62 5.03 -3.81 4.56
N LYS A 63 4.89 -5.13 4.47
CA LYS A 63 6.01 -6.07 4.63
C LYS A 63 6.99 -6.03 3.46
N GLU A 64 6.52 -5.70 2.26
CA GLU A 64 7.40 -5.47 1.11
C GLU A 64 8.15 -4.14 1.21
N ILE A 65 7.50 -3.08 1.69
CA ILE A 65 8.13 -1.80 2.02
C ILE A 65 9.23 -2.04 3.07
N ASP A 66 8.91 -2.75 4.15
CA ASP A 66 9.86 -3.08 5.21
C ASP A 66 11.05 -3.92 4.68
N ALA A 67 10.79 -4.96 3.89
CA ALA A 67 11.83 -5.81 3.32
C ALA A 67 12.80 -5.03 2.40
N LEU A 68 12.32 -4.02 1.68
CA LEU A 68 13.17 -3.15 0.85
C LEU A 68 13.97 -2.12 1.67
N GLY A 69 13.67 -1.91 2.95
CA GLY A 69 14.31 -0.93 3.82
C GLY A 69 13.52 0.37 4.03
N GLY A 70 12.22 0.37 3.73
CA GLY A 70 11.30 1.46 4.05
C GLY A 70 10.93 1.52 5.55
N GLU A 71 10.22 2.57 5.94
CA GLU A 71 9.99 2.91 7.35
C GLU A 71 8.63 2.48 7.90
N MET A 72 7.61 2.35 7.03
CA MET A 72 6.21 2.14 7.44
C MET A 72 6.02 0.96 8.41
N GLY A 73 6.75 -0.15 8.20
CA GLY A 73 6.71 -1.33 9.06
C GLY A 73 7.25 -1.07 10.46
N CYS A 74 8.44 -0.47 10.57
CA CYS A 74 9.02 -0.07 11.85
C CYS A 74 8.15 0.98 12.56
N ASN A 75 7.59 1.93 11.82
CA ASN A 75 6.80 3.01 12.39
C ASN A 75 5.48 2.51 12.99
N ILE A 76 4.79 1.56 12.33
CA ILE A 76 3.58 0.96 12.91
C ILE A 76 3.90 0.10 14.12
N ASP A 77 5.01 -0.65 14.13
CA ASP A 77 5.39 -1.46 15.29
C ASP A 77 5.66 -0.61 16.54
N ALA A 78 6.28 0.55 16.36
CA ALA A 78 6.58 1.48 17.44
C ALA A 78 5.35 2.24 17.97
N THR A 79 4.22 2.22 17.25
CA THR A 79 3.07 3.13 17.50
C THR A 79 1.71 2.44 17.48
N GLY A 80 1.69 1.13 17.23
CA GLY A 80 0.48 0.34 17.08
C GLY A 80 -0.18 0.01 18.41
N ILE A 81 -1.48 0.22 18.49
CA ILE A 81 -2.30 -0.01 19.69
C ILE A 81 -3.18 -1.26 19.56
N GLN A 82 -3.11 -1.98 18.45
CA GLN A 82 -3.74 -3.29 18.29
C GLN A 82 -3.08 -4.00 17.10
N PHE A 83 -2.63 -5.25 17.22
CA PHE A 83 -2.13 -6.04 16.08
C PHE A 83 -2.98 -7.29 15.88
N ARG A 84 -3.32 -7.61 14.63
CA ARG A 84 -4.14 -8.77 14.27
C ARG A 84 -3.71 -9.40 12.95
N THR A 85 -3.72 -10.72 12.91
CA THR A 85 -3.60 -11.51 11.69
C THR A 85 -4.99 -11.79 11.12
N LEU A 86 -5.25 -11.32 9.91
CA LEU A 86 -6.51 -11.56 9.20
C LEU A 86 -6.46 -12.91 8.48
N ASN A 87 -7.64 -13.51 8.26
CA ASN A 87 -7.81 -14.77 7.52
C ASN A 87 -6.97 -15.95 8.06
N THR A 88 -6.73 -16.03 9.37
CA THR A 88 -5.96 -17.11 10.02
C THR A 88 -6.51 -18.52 9.73
N LYS A 89 -7.84 -18.65 9.59
CA LYS A 89 -8.53 -19.91 9.22
C LYS A 89 -8.41 -20.28 7.74
N LYS A 90 -7.76 -19.45 6.92
CA LYS A 90 -7.52 -19.70 5.49
C LYS A 90 -6.03 -19.98 5.25
N GLY A 91 -5.71 -20.46 4.04
CA GLY A 91 -4.32 -20.77 3.65
C GLY A 91 -3.39 -19.55 3.73
N PRO A 92 -2.06 -19.77 3.80
CA PRO A 92 -1.06 -18.74 4.04
C PRO A 92 -1.06 -17.63 2.98
N ALA A 93 -1.43 -17.95 1.73
CA ALA A 93 -1.52 -16.98 0.63
C ALA A 93 -2.52 -15.83 0.82
N VAL A 94 -3.44 -15.94 1.79
CA VAL A 94 -4.47 -14.91 2.02
C VAL A 94 -4.46 -14.37 3.45
N ARG A 95 -3.51 -14.81 4.29
CA ARG A 95 -3.26 -14.23 5.60
C ARG A 95 -2.65 -12.85 5.42
N ALA A 96 -3.01 -11.90 6.28
CA ALA A 96 -2.47 -10.56 6.20
C ALA A 96 -2.45 -9.87 7.56
N SER A 97 -1.39 -9.15 7.89
CA SER A 97 -1.31 -8.38 9.11
C SER A 97 -2.07 -7.06 9.00
N ARG A 98 -2.69 -6.65 10.10
CA ARG A 98 -3.34 -5.35 10.28
C ARG A 98 -3.04 -4.85 11.69
N ALA A 99 -2.72 -3.57 11.81
CA ALA A 99 -2.64 -2.90 13.10
C ALA A 99 -3.46 -1.62 13.14
N GLN A 100 -4.01 -1.34 14.33
CA GLN A 100 -4.47 0.01 14.69
C GLN A 100 -3.27 0.83 15.14
N ALA A 101 -3.20 2.07 14.72
CA ALA A 101 -2.16 3.03 15.08
C ALA A 101 -2.71 4.07 16.05
N ASP A 102 -1.91 4.46 17.03
CA ASP A 102 -2.12 5.78 17.63
C ASP A 102 -1.68 6.84 16.61
N ARG A 103 -2.64 7.61 16.09
CA ARG A 103 -2.39 8.59 15.01
C ARG A 103 -1.38 9.66 15.42
N ASN A 104 -1.35 10.04 16.70
CA ASN A 104 -0.42 11.05 17.18
C ASN A 104 0.99 10.47 17.31
N LEU A 105 1.12 9.29 17.92
CA LEU A 105 2.42 8.61 18.04
C LEU A 105 2.99 8.27 16.65
N TYR A 106 2.17 7.73 15.74
CA TYR A 106 2.58 7.40 14.36
C TYR A 106 3.20 8.61 13.65
N ARG A 107 2.52 9.76 13.74
CA ARG A 107 2.96 11.01 13.15
C ARG A 107 4.24 11.54 13.81
N GLN A 108 4.28 11.56 15.14
CA GLN A 108 5.43 12.07 15.90
C GLN A 108 6.68 11.24 15.62
N ARG A 109 6.57 9.91 15.66
CA ARG A 109 7.68 9.00 15.37
C ARG A 109 8.19 9.16 13.94
N LEU A 110 7.30 9.23 12.94
CA LEU A 110 7.73 9.38 11.55
C LEU A 110 8.40 10.74 11.29
N LYS A 111 7.88 11.82 11.90
CA LYS A 111 8.52 13.14 11.86
C LYS A 111 9.92 13.09 12.46
N GLN A 112 10.07 12.47 13.63
CA GLN A 112 11.38 12.29 14.27
C GLN A 112 12.35 11.52 13.37
N VAL A 113 11.92 10.40 12.77
CA VAL A 113 12.76 9.63 11.84
C VAL A 113 13.22 10.47 10.65
N ILE A 114 12.36 11.34 10.12
CA ILE A 114 12.70 12.26 9.03
C ILE A 114 13.71 13.31 9.48
N GLU A 115 13.51 13.91 10.65
CA GLU A 115 14.40 14.94 11.20
C GLU A 115 15.78 14.39 11.59
N ASP A 116 15.84 13.13 12.03
CA ASP A 116 17.09 12.44 12.40
C ASP A 116 17.84 11.85 11.18
N GLN A 117 17.21 11.81 10.00
CA GLN A 117 17.81 11.21 8.81
C GLN A 117 18.89 12.11 8.20
N SER A 118 20.15 11.65 8.27
CA SER A 118 21.26 12.32 7.61
C SER A 118 21.04 12.46 6.09
N GLY A 119 21.40 13.62 5.53
CA GLY A 119 21.23 13.94 4.11
C GLY A 119 19.83 14.41 3.71
N LEU A 120 18.88 14.48 4.65
CA LEU A 120 17.51 14.92 4.44
C LEU A 120 17.24 16.26 5.12
N ASP A 121 16.92 17.29 4.33
CA ASP A 121 16.41 18.56 4.85
C ASP A 121 14.88 18.52 4.85
N LEU A 122 14.25 18.76 6.00
CA LEU A 122 12.81 18.98 6.11
C LEU A 122 12.52 20.49 6.16
N LYS A 123 11.70 21.00 5.24
CA LYS A 123 11.34 22.44 5.19
C LYS A 123 9.85 22.67 5.01
N GLN A 124 9.36 23.73 5.62
CA GLN A 124 8.00 24.22 5.37
C GLN A 124 7.99 25.13 4.14
N GLY A 125 7.08 24.87 3.21
CA GLY A 125 6.90 25.68 2.02
C GLY A 125 5.80 25.12 1.12
N THR A 126 4.94 25.99 0.60
CA THR A 126 3.91 25.58 -0.37
C THR A 126 4.49 25.73 -1.76
N VAL A 127 4.68 24.62 -2.48
CA VAL A 127 5.14 24.65 -3.87
C VAL A 127 4.04 25.20 -4.77
N GLU A 128 4.33 26.29 -5.46
CA GLU A 128 3.41 26.98 -6.38
C GLU A 128 3.68 26.56 -7.83
N SER A 129 4.96 26.39 -8.21
CA SER A 129 5.33 26.00 -9.55
C SER A 129 6.62 25.17 -9.59
N LEU A 130 6.74 24.38 -10.65
CA LEU A 130 7.95 23.65 -11.03
C LEU A 130 8.82 24.50 -11.95
N LEU A 131 10.13 24.29 -11.86
CA LEU A 131 11.14 24.92 -12.72
C LEU A 131 11.59 23.93 -13.80
N PHE A 132 11.85 24.43 -15.00
CA PHE A 132 12.18 23.60 -16.16
C PHE A 132 13.33 24.17 -16.98
N GLU A 133 14.13 23.28 -17.54
CA GLU A 133 15.07 23.55 -18.64
C GLU A 133 14.72 22.60 -19.79
N GLY A 134 14.12 23.14 -20.85
CA GLY A 134 13.54 22.33 -21.93
C GLY A 134 12.45 21.40 -21.38
N ALA A 135 12.59 20.08 -21.63
CA ALA A 135 11.65 19.06 -21.17
C ALA A 135 12.06 18.38 -19.85
N ARG A 136 12.97 18.98 -19.08
CA ARG A 136 13.47 18.44 -17.80
C ARG A 136 13.11 19.35 -16.64
N VAL A 137 12.67 18.77 -15.53
CA VAL A 137 12.45 19.52 -14.29
C VAL A 137 13.79 19.82 -13.61
N THR A 138 13.96 21.04 -13.09
CA THR A 138 15.21 21.52 -12.49
C THR A 138 15.05 22.10 -11.09
N GLY A 139 13.83 22.06 -10.54
CA GLY A 139 13.57 22.53 -9.19
C GLY A 139 12.11 22.89 -8.96
N VAL A 140 11.88 23.58 -7.85
CA VAL A 140 10.56 24.07 -7.45
C VAL A 140 10.65 25.50 -6.93
N LYS A 141 9.56 26.25 -7.11
CA LYS A 141 9.36 27.57 -6.53
C LYS A 141 8.21 27.51 -5.54
N THR A 142 8.44 28.04 -4.35
CA THR A 142 7.41 28.20 -3.32
C THR A 142 6.60 29.47 -3.54
N ARG A 143 5.40 29.51 -2.97
CA ARG A 143 4.51 30.68 -2.97
C ARG A 143 5.19 31.94 -2.44
N GLU A 144 6.07 31.80 -1.45
CA GLU A 144 6.84 32.89 -0.86
C GLU A 144 8.00 33.37 -1.77
N GLY A 145 8.17 32.77 -2.95
CA GLY A 145 9.18 33.14 -3.93
C GLY A 145 10.53 32.42 -3.77
N LEU A 146 10.69 31.57 -2.75
CA LEU A 146 11.92 30.79 -2.57
C LEU A 146 12.07 29.76 -3.68
N VAL A 147 13.26 29.67 -4.23
CA VAL A 147 13.64 28.71 -5.27
C VAL A 147 14.51 27.63 -4.67
N PHE A 148 14.17 26.37 -4.97
CA PHE A 148 14.98 25.22 -4.62
C PHE A 148 15.35 24.46 -5.90
N SER A 149 16.63 24.50 -6.24
CA SER A 149 17.18 23.81 -7.40
C SER A 149 17.42 22.33 -7.08
N GLY A 150 17.03 21.46 -8.00
CA GLY A 150 17.13 20.01 -7.84
C GLY A 150 17.25 19.27 -9.16
N ARG A 151 17.91 18.09 -9.14
CA ARG A 151 18.05 17.26 -10.36
C ARG A 151 16.80 16.45 -10.69
N THR A 152 16.02 16.10 -9.66
CA THR A 152 14.77 15.35 -9.78
C THR A 152 13.75 15.90 -8.80
N VAL A 153 12.46 15.80 -9.15
CA VAL A 153 11.33 16.23 -8.31
C VAL A 153 10.31 15.11 -8.22
N ILE A 154 9.86 14.79 -7.00
CA ILE A 154 8.81 13.80 -6.73
C ILE A 154 7.58 14.51 -6.19
N LEU A 155 6.45 14.45 -6.91
CA LEU A 155 5.17 14.98 -6.45
C LEU A 155 4.41 13.93 -5.65
N THR A 156 4.08 14.26 -4.40
CA THR A 156 3.33 13.42 -3.47
C THR A 156 2.22 14.21 -2.76
N THR A 157 1.56 15.08 -3.51
CA THR A 157 0.63 16.12 -3.01
C THR A 157 -0.68 15.58 -2.41
N GLY A 158 -0.88 14.27 -2.33
CA GLY A 158 -2.04 13.67 -1.66
C GLY A 158 -3.36 14.14 -2.28
N THR A 159 -4.23 14.71 -1.44
CA THR A 159 -5.53 15.27 -1.82
C THR A 159 -5.53 16.81 -1.91
N PHE A 160 -4.35 17.45 -1.93
CA PHE A 160 -4.25 18.90 -1.78
C PHE A 160 -4.42 19.68 -3.08
N MET A 161 -4.00 19.14 -4.23
CA MET A 161 -4.10 19.85 -5.50
C MET A 161 -5.56 20.10 -5.86
N LYS A 162 -5.94 21.39 -5.89
CA LYS A 162 -7.33 21.84 -6.07
C LYS A 162 -8.31 21.11 -5.16
N GLY A 163 -7.90 20.82 -3.93
CA GLY A 163 -8.74 20.13 -2.94
C GLY A 163 -10.05 20.89 -2.68
N LEU A 164 -11.18 20.19 -2.70
CA LEU A 164 -12.51 20.73 -2.42
C LEU A 164 -13.27 19.78 -1.49
N ILE A 165 -13.66 20.28 -0.31
CA ILE A 165 -14.44 19.51 0.66
C ILE A 165 -15.93 19.65 0.39
N HIS A 166 -16.68 18.56 0.59
CA HIS A 166 -18.14 18.49 0.45
C HIS A 166 -18.76 17.92 1.73
N VAL A 167 -19.64 18.69 2.36
CA VAL A 167 -20.44 18.29 3.52
C VAL A 167 -21.87 18.75 3.30
N GLY A 168 -22.75 17.82 2.92
CA GLY A 168 -24.11 18.17 2.49
C GLY A 168 -24.07 19.15 1.32
N LEU A 169 -24.79 20.26 1.39
CA LEU A 169 -24.78 21.28 0.33
C LEU A 169 -23.63 22.30 0.45
N SER A 170 -22.79 22.19 1.48
CA SER A 170 -21.66 23.08 1.71
C SER A 170 -20.40 22.57 1.03
N HIS A 171 -19.69 23.48 0.35
CA HIS A 171 -18.45 23.20 -0.38
C HIS A 171 -17.43 24.29 -0.10
N TYR A 172 -16.18 23.92 0.18
CA TYR A 172 -15.13 24.90 0.42
C TYR A 172 -13.73 24.36 0.04
N PRO A 173 -12.83 25.21 -0.49
CA PRO A 173 -11.49 24.80 -0.89
C PRO A 173 -10.67 24.34 0.33
N SER A 174 -10.13 23.12 0.26
CA SER A 174 -9.36 22.53 1.35
C SER A 174 -8.71 21.22 0.88
N GLY A 175 -7.43 20.98 1.21
CA GLY A 175 -6.76 19.71 0.90
C GLY A 175 -7.12 18.59 1.88
N ARG A 176 -7.45 18.97 3.12
CA ARG A 176 -7.92 18.14 4.24
C ARG A 176 -8.61 19.07 5.24
N ALA A 177 -9.61 18.61 5.98
CA ALA A 177 -10.35 19.47 6.91
C ALA A 177 -9.40 20.30 7.82
N GLY A 178 -9.49 21.64 7.70
CA GLY A 178 -8.63 22.59 8.43
C GLY A 178 -7.34 22.99 7.73
N GLU A 179 -7.00 22.38 6.59
CA GLU A 179 -5.79 22.65 5.81
C GLU A 179 -6.14 23.22 4.42
N PRO A 180 -5.44 24.28 3.96
CA PRO A 180 -5.70 24.88 2.66
C PRO A 180 -5.32 23.94 1.52
N PRO A 181 -5.94 24.08 0.34
CA PRO A 181 -5.53 23.34 -0.85
C PRO A 181 -4.21 23.89 -1.40
N SER A 182 -3.59 23.14 -2.31
CA SER A 182 -2.50 23.65 -3.16
C SER A 182 -3.02 24.00 -4.56
N GLU A 183 -2.44 25.04 -5.15
CA GLU A 183 -2.81 25.59 -6.45
C GLU A 183 -1.57 25.76 -7.33
N GLY A 184 -1.75 26.07 -8.62
CA GLY A 184 -0.65 26.32 -9.57
C GLY A 184 -0.09 25.06 -10.23
N VAL A 185 0.44 24.11 -9.46
CA VAL A 185 1.17 22.95 -10.00
C VAL A 185 0.34 22.12 -10.99
N SER A 186 -0.92 21.82 -10.67
CA SER A 186 -1.77 21.02 -11.57
C SER A 186 -2.13 21.76 -12.86
N ASP A 187 -2.29 23.08 -12.80
CA ASP A 187 -2.55 23.92 -13.97
C ASP A 187 -1.31 24.04 -14.87
N GLN A 188 -0.14 24.20 -14.27
CA GLN A 188 1.13 24.25 -14.99
C GLN A 188 1.38 22.93 -15.74
N LEU A 189 1.19 21.79 -15.08
CA LEU A 189 1.35 20.48 -15.73
C LEU A 189 0.30 20.24 -16.82
N ARG A 190 -0.93 20.73 -16.64
CA ARG A 190 -1.97 20.69 -17.69
C ARG A 190 -1.55 21.52 -18.92
N ALA A 191 -0.98 22.70 -18.70
CA ALA A 191 -0.49 23.57 -19.78
C ALA A 191 0.69 22.95 -20.55
N LEU A 192 1.48 22.10 -19.89
CA LEU A 192 2.55 21.30 -20.52
C LEU A 192 2.04 20.01 -21.19
N GLY A 193 0.73 19.80 -21.27
CA GLY A 193 0.11 18.70 -22.00
C GLY A 193 -0.16 17.43 -21.18
N LEU A 194 0.06 17.44 -19.86
CA LEU A 194 -0.36 16.32 -19.02
C LEU A 194 -1.89 16.35 -18.85
N ARG A 195 -2.51 15.17 -18.96
CA ARG A 195 -3.91 14.97 -18.62
C ARG A 195 -4.08 15.03 -17.10
N VAL A 196 -5.10 15.77 -16.67
CA VAL A 196 -5.50 15.91 -15.26
C VAL A 196 -6.97 15.51 -15.14
N GLY A 197 -7.27 14.59 -14.23
CA GLY A 197 -8.64 14.22 -13.87
C GLY A 197 -8.95 14.62 -12.43
N ARG A 198 -10.18 14.35 -11.98
CA ARG A 198 -10.58 14.52 -10.57
C ARG A 198 -11.13 13.23 -9.99
N LEU A 199 -10.75 12.95 -8.75
CA LEU A 199 -11.26 11.83 -7.97
C LEU A 199 -11.89 12.32 -6.67
N LYS A 200 -12.73 11.46 -6.09
CA LYS A 200 -13.41 11.71 -4.83
C LYS A 200 -13.12 10.60 -3.83
N THR A 201 -12.81 10.97 -2.58
CA THR A 201 -12.78 10.03 -1.44
C THR A 201 -13.57 10.58 -0.26
N GLY A 202 -14.10 9.69 0.59
CA GLY A 202 -14.89 10.07 1.77
C GLY A 202 -14.31 9.51 3.06
N THR A 203 -14.50 10.24 4.16
CA THR A 203 -14.12 9.85 5.53
C THR A 203 -15.35 9.91 6.43
N PRO A 204 -15.48 9.03 7.43
CA PRO A 204 -16.58 9.12 8.40
C PRO A 204 -16.39 10.31 9.33
N ALA A 205 -17.40 10.57 10.16
CA ALA A 205 -17.27 11.45 11.31
C ALA A 205 -16.23 10.96 12.33
N ARG A 206 -15.84 11.81 13.27
CA ARG A 206 -15.12 11.43 14.50
C ARG A 206 -16.06 11.59 15.67
N LEU A 207 -16.18 10.54 16.48
CA LEU A 207 -17.14 10.44 17.57
C LEU A 207 -16.43 10.61 18.92
N ASP A 208 -17.11 11.17 19.93
CA ASP A 208 -16.58 11.23 21.30
C ASP A 208 -16.82 9.90 22.03
N ALA A 209 -15.74 9.23 22.45
CA ALA A 209 -15.80 7.99 23.21
C ALA A 209 -16.69 8.05 24.46
N ASN A 210 -16.78 9.20 25.14
CA ASN A 210 -17.61 9.34 26.35
C ASN A 210 -19.11 9.26 26.08
N SER A 211 -19.50 9.46 24.83
CA SER A 211 -20.89 9.44 24.39
C SER A 211 -21.34 8.07 23.86
N ILE A 212 -20.45 7.07 23.91
CA ILE A 212 -20.66 5.71 23.39
C ILE A 212 -20.86 4.72 24.54
N ASP A 213 -21.91 3.93 24.46
CA ASP A 213 -22.16 2.83 25.40
C ASP A 213 -21.46 1.55 24.92
N PHE A 214 -20.18 1.41 25.24
CA PHE A 214 -19.37 0.24 24.89
C PHE A 214 -19.85 -1.06 25.55
N SER A 215 -20.63 -1.01 26.64
CA SER A 215 -21.11 -2.21 27.34
C SER A 215 -22.06 -3.06 26.50
N ARG A 216 -22.67 -2.44 25.48
CA ARG A 216 -23.62 -3.07 24.56
C ARG A 216 -22.98 -3.51 23.25
N LEU A 217 -21.66 -3.38 23.11
CA LEU A 217 -20.92 -3.67 21.89
C LEU A 217 -20.02 -4.90 22.06
N GLU A 218 -19.78 -5.61 20.96
CA GLU A 218 -18.86 -6.74 20.96
C GLU A 218 -17.40 -6.23 20.88
N PRO A 219 -16.55 -6.48 21.91
CA PRO A 219 -15.14 -6.13 21.83
C PRO A 219 -14.40 -7.09 20.89
N GLN A 220 -13.50 -6.55 20.09
CA GLN A 220 -12.59 -7.27 19.22
C GLN A 220 -11.14 -6.95 19.64
N PRO A 221 -10.51 -7.82 20.46
CA PRO A 221 -9.13 -7.65 20.87
C PRO A 221 -8.14 -7.96 19.74
N GLY A 222 -6.88 -7.60 19.96
CA GLY A 222 -5.73 -8.01 19.16
C GLY A 222 -5.38 -9.49 19.31
N ASP A 223 -4.38 -9.94 18.57
CA ASP A 223 -3.71 -11.22 18.81
C ASP A 223 -2.84 -11.12 20.08
N ASP A 224 -2.70 -12.23 20.81
CA ASP A 224 -1.83 -12.34 21.99
C ASP A 224 -0.89 -13.56 21.84
N PRO A 225 0.43 -13.36 21.71
CA PRO A 225 1.13 -12.06 21.65
C PRO A 225 0.89 -11.32 20.31
N PRO A 226 0.99 -9.98 20.29
CA PRO A 226 0.91 -9.20 19.06
C PRO A 226 2.12 -9.47 18.15
N LYS A 227 1.86 -9.64 16.84
CA LYS A 227 2.90 -9.92 15.84
C LYS A 227 3.37 -8.64 15.14
N PRO A 228 4.68 -8.33 15.18
CA PRO A 228 5.22 -7.15 14.49
C PRO A 228 5.15 -7.22 12.95
N PHE A 229 5.09 -6.05 12.31
CA PHE A 229 5.24 -5.90 10.87
C PHE A 229 6.70 -6.00 10.43
N SER A 230 7.64 -5.40 11.16
CA SER A 230 9.06 -5.42 10.82
C SER A 230 9.78 -6.60 11.46
N CYS A 231 10.78 -7.15 10.77
CA CYS A 231 11.71 -8.10 11.40
C CYS A 231 12.72 -7.43 12.35
N LEU A 232 12.82 -6.09 12.33
CA LEU A 232 13.67 -5.33 13.24
C LEU A 232 13.04 -5.14 14.62
N SER A 233 11.73 -5.30 14.71
CA SER A 233 10.99 -5.14 15.97
C SER A 233 11.00 -6.45 16.74
N ALA A 234 11.70 -6.48 17.87
CA ALA A 234 11.74 -7.67 18.72
C ALA A 234 10.41 -7.94 19.44
N ALA A 235 9.69 -6.89 19.85
CA ALA A 235 8.41 -6.97 20.53
C ALA A 235 7.60 -5.67 20.36
N ILE A 236 6.28 -5.78 20.49
CA ILE A 236 5.38 -4.63 20.59
C ILE A 236 5.21 -4.25 22.06
N THR A 237 5.62 -3.04 22.42
CA THR A 237 5.59 -2.54 23.81
C THR A 237 4.45 -1.56 24.07
N VAL A 238 3.80 -1.05 23.02
CA VAL A 238 2.68 -0.13 23.12
C VAL A 238 1.43 -0.86 23.64
N PRO A 239 0.69 -0.29 24.63
CA PRO A 239 -0.53 -0.90 25.16
C PRO A 239 -1.54 -1.26 24.07
N GLN A 240 -2.02 -2.51 24.11
CA GLN A 240 -3.00 -3.04 23.17
C GLN A 240 -4.43 -2.73 23.64
N VAL A 241 -5.28 -2.20 22.77
CA VAL A 241 -6.68 -1.85 23.04
C VAL A 241 -7.63 -2.57 22.06
N PRO A 242 -8.86 -2.91 22.47
CA PRO A 242 -9.84 -3.52 21.59
C PRO A 242 -10.46 -2.49 20.63
N CYS A 243 -10.91 -2.96 19.47
CA CYS A 243 -11.92 -2.27 18.67
C CYS A 243 -13.30 -2.78 19.10
N TYR A 244 -14.38 -2.14 18.67
CA TYR A 244 -15.73 -2.61 18.96
C TYR A 244 -16.55 -2.77 17.69
N ILE A 245 -17.46 -3.74 17.67
CA ILE A 245 -18.31 -4.04 16.52
C ILE A 245 -19.73 -3.60 16.83
N THR A 246 -20.35 -2.93 15.85
CA THR A 246 -21.78 -2.62 15.83
C THR A 246 -22.31 -2.67 14.39
N TYR A 247 -23.60 -2.40 14.19
CA TYR A 247 -24.26 -2.54 12.90
C TYR A 247 -25.24 -1.41 12.64
N THR A 248 -25.35 -0.98 11.39
CA THR A 248 -26.51 -0.20 10.94
C THR A 248 -27.77 -1.07 10.95
N ASN A 249 -28.94 -0.44 10.91
CA ASN A 249 -30.23 -1.12 10.85
C ASN A 249 -31.19 -0.41 9.88
N ALA A 250 -32.39 -0.97 9.73
CA ALA A 250 -33.43 -0.44 8.85
C ALA A 250 -33.77 1.04 9.13
N HIS A 251 -33.77 1.47 10.40
CA HIS A 251 -34.03 2.86 10.78
C HIS A 251 -32.88 3.78 10.33
N THR A 252 -31.62 3.34 10.50
CA THR A 252 -30.44 4.02 9.95
C THR A 252 -30.59 4.26 8.45
N HIS A 253 -30.99 3.22 7.71
CA HIS A 253 -31.12 3.29 6.25
C HIS A 253 -32.26 4.22 5.83
N GLN A 254 -33.38 4.25 6.57
CA GLN A 254 -34.48 5.18 6.31
C GLN A 254 -34.01 6.63 6.42
N ILE A 255 -33.31 6.99 7.50
CA ILE A 255 -32.78 8.35 7.69
C ILE A 255 -31.82 8.72 6.55
N ILE A 256 -30.91 7.81 6.19
CA ILE A 256 -29.98 8.03 5.07
C ILE A 256 -30.75 8.31 3.77
N ARG A 257 -31.79 7.53 3.46
CA ARG A 257 -32.63 7.73 2.27
C ARG A 257 -33.31 9.09 2.24
N THR A 258 -33.76 9.58 3.40
CA THR A 258 -34.39 10.92 3.50
C THR A 258 -33.43 12.08 3.29
N GLY A 259 -32.12 11.88 3.45
CA GLY A 259 -31.10 12.93 3.26
C GLY A 259 -30.39 12.91 1.90
N LEU A 260 -30.79 12.02 0.98
CA LEU A 260 -30.10 11.85 -0.32
C LEU A 260 -30.22 13.06 -1.24
N ASP A 261 -31.32 13.80 -1.14
CA ASP A 261 -31.55 15.08 -1.85
C ASP A 261 -30.53 16.16 -1.48
N ARG A 262 -29.85 16.00 -0.34
CA ARG A 262 -28.79 16.88 0.15
C ARG A 262 -27.40 16.25 0.09
N SER A 263 -27.27 15.08 -0.55
CA SER A 263 -25.98 14.42 -0.75
C SER A 263 -25.30 14.92 -2.02
N PRO A 264 -24.09 15.51 -1.94
CA PRO A 264 -23.31 15.95 -3.11
C PRO A 264 -23.16 14.90 -4.22
N LEU A 265 -23.14 13.62 -3.84
CA LEU A 265 -23.04 12.48 -4.75
C LEU A 265 -24.27 12.37 -5.66
N TYR A 266 -25.46 12.54 -5.09
CA TYR A 266 -26.72 12.32 -5.78
C TYR A 266 -27.30 13.60 -6.38
N THR A 267 -26.85 14.77 -5.92
CA THR A 267 -27.22 16.07 -6.50
C THR A 267 -26.34 16.48 -7.69
N GLY A 268 -25.40 15.64 -8.13
CA GLY A 268 -24.48 15.94 -9.24
C GLY A 268 -23.49 17.08 -8.96
N LYS A 269 -23.28 17.45 -7.69
CA LYS A 269 -22.35 18.52 -7.30
C LYS A 269 -20.90 18.07 -7.23
N ILE A 270 -20.67 16.76 -7.25
CA ILE A 270 -19.35 16.17 -7.29
C ILE A 270 -19.00 15.82 -8.72
N SER A 271 -17.86 16.34 -9.19
CA SER A 271 -17.33 16.06 -10.53
C SER A 271 -16.44 14.80 -10.55
N GLY A 272 -15.81 14.48 -9.43
CA GLY A 272 -14.83 13.42 -9.27
C GLY A 272 -15.46 12.05 -9.07
N VAL A 273 -14.84 11.05 -9.69
CA VAL A 273 -15.30 9.66 -9.58
C VAL A 273 -14.88 9.07 -8.23
N GLY A 274 -15.82 8.44 -7.53
CA GLY A 274 -15.60 7.73 -6.27
C GLY A 274 -15.33 6.24 -6.45
N ALA A 275 -14.84 5.57 -5.41
CA ALA A 275 -14.52 4.14 -5.45
C ALA A 275 -15.79 3.25 -5.43
N ARG A 276 -15.91 2.33 -6.40
CA ARG A 276 -17.02 1.36 -6.51
C ARG A 276 -17.03 0.33 -5.39
N TYR A 277 -15.86 -0.14 -4.96
CA TYR A 277 -15.73 -1.25 -4.00
C TYR A 277 -15.64 -0.82 -2.53
N CYS A 278 -15.48 0.47 -2.27
CA CYS A 278 -15.60 1.03 -0.92
C CYS A 278 -16.46 2.30 -0.97
N PRO A 279 -17.76 2.15 -1.30
CA PRO A 279 -18.65 3.29 -1.40
C PRO A 279 -18.95 3.89 -0.03
N SER A 280 -19.41 5.14 -0.01
CA SER A 280 -19.95 5.78 1.19
C SER A 280 -21.19 5.02 1.69
N ILE A 281 -21.59 5.24 2.94
CA ILE A 281 -22.76 4.54 3.51
C ILE A 281 -24.04 4.86 2.75
N GLU A 282 -24.21 6.10 2.29
CA GLU A 282 -25.34 6.47 1.43
C GLU A 282 -25.37 5.68 0.12
N ASP A 283 -24.20 5.36 -0.45
CA ASP A 283 -24.09 4.59 -1.69
C ASP A 283 -24.17 3.07 -1.47
N LYS A 284 -23.71 2.57 -0.31
CA LYS A 284 -23.97 1.17 0.11
C LYS A 284 -25.46 0.88 0.25
N VAL A 285 -26.20 1.76 0.92
CA VAL A 285 -27.65 1.61 1.18
C VAL A 285 -28.45 1.64 -0.12
N MET A 286 -28.02 2.43 -1.11
CA MET A 286 -28.69 2.51 -2.41
C MET A 286 -28.32 1.36 -3.35
N ARG A 287 -27.07 0.88 -3.33
CA ARG A 287 -26.62 -0.23 -4.21
C ARG A 287 -27.00 -1.61 -3.70
N PHE A 288 -27.13 -1.77 -2.39
CA PHE A 288 -27.45 -3.04 -1.74
C PHE A 288 -28.73 -2.91 -0.90
N PRO A 289 -29.88 -2.55 -1.51
CA PRO A 289 -31.13 -2.31 -0.79
C PRO A 289 -31.66 -3.55 -0.07
N GLU A 290 -31.23 -4.74 -0.46
CA GLU A 290 -31.57 -6.02 0.14
C GLU A 290 -30.85 -6.31 1.46
N LYS A 291 -29.82 -5.53 1.82
CA LYS A 291 -29.08 -5.74 3.07
C LYS A 291 -29.73 -4.96 4.21
N ASP A 292 -30.25 -5.69 5.19
CA ASP A 292 -30.87 -5.09 6.38
C ASP A 292 -29.88 -4.39 7.33
N GLN A 293 -28.59 -4.73 7.23
CA GLN A 293 -27.54 -4.17 8.06
C GLN A 293 -26.17 -4.16 7.37
N HIS A 294 -25.33 -3.24 7.82
CA HIS A 294 -23.93 -3.13 7.47
C HIS A 294 -23.09 -3.04 8.74
N GLN A 295 -22.03 -3.85 8.82
CA GLN A 295 -21.11 -3.87 9.95
C GLN A 295 -20.28 -2.57 10.03
N ILE A 296 -20.03 -2.15 11.26
CA ILE A 296 -19.23 -0.99 11.62
C ILE A 296 -18.20 -1.44 12.65
N PHE A 297 -16.96 -0.98 12.48
CA PHE A 297 -15.94 -1.06 13.52
C PHE A 297 -15.75 0.32 14.15
N LEU A 298 -15.88 0.39 15.47
CA LEU A 298 -15.49 1.56 16.25
C LEU A 298 -14.02 1.38 16.64
N GLU A 299 -13.17 2.17 16.01
CA GLU A 299 -11.71 2.05 16.08
C GLU A 299 -11.15 3.25 16.87
N PRO A 300 -10.44 3.04 17.99
CA PRO A 300 -9.78 4.12 18.71
C PRO A 300 -8.73 4.82 17.84
N GLU A 301 -8.66 6.15 17.87
CA GLU A 301 -7.65 6.89 17.11
C GLU A 301 -6.29 7.04 17.82
N GLY A 302 -6.24 6.69 19.11
CA GLY A 302 -5.03 6.77 19.94
C GLY A 302 -5.33 6.56 21.42
N LEU A 303 -4.29 6.43 22.24
CA LEU A 303 -4.39 6.15 23.68
C LEU A 303 -4.76 7.39 24.50
N GLN A 304 -4.44 8.58 23.99
CA GLN A 304 -4.62 9.87 24.70
C GLN A 304 -5.70 10.75 24.08
N THR A 305 -6.56 10.19 23.22
CA THR A 305 -7.68 10.90 22.59
C THR A 305 -8.99 10.19 22.88
N ARG A 306 -10.09 10.94 22.80
CA ARG A 306 -11.45 10.40 22.84
C ARG A 306 -12.05 10.21 21.46
N GLU A 307 -11.33 10.59 20.40
CA GLU A 307 -11.82 10.41 19.03
C GLU A 307 -11.90 8.92 18.68
N ILE A 308 -13.10 8.49 18.27
CA ILE A 308 -13.40 7.16 17.73
C ILE A 308 -13.71 7.29 16.24
N TYR A 309 -13.09 6.41 15.44
CA TYR A 309 -13.31 6.28 14.01
C TYR A 309 -14.36 5.18 13.74
N PRO A 310 -15.58 5.50 13.26
CA PRO A 310 -16.59 4.51 12.92
C PRO A 310 -16.37 4.01 11.48
N ASN A 311 -15.47 3.05 11.32
CA ASN A 311 -15.15 2.45 10.04
C ASN A 311 -16.36 1.71 9.46
N GLY A 312 -16.69 2.01 8.21
CA GLY A 312 -17.85 1.45 7.52
C GLY A 312 -18.91 2.49 7.15
N VAL A 313 -18.92 3.65 7.83
CA VAL A 313 -19.91 4.72 7.65
C VAL A 313 -19.33 6.04 7.10
N SER A 314 -18.34 5.97 6.20
CA SER A 314 -17.88 7.16 5.45
C SER A 314 -19.06 7.82 4.73
N THR A 315 -19.17 9.14 4.80
CA THR A 315 -20.34 9.85 4.26
C THR A 315 -20.00 11.28 3.84
N SER A 316 -20.81 11.83 2.95
CA SER A 316 -20.83 13.25 2.59
C SER A 316 -22.16 13.93 2.89
N LEU A 317 -23.04 13.27 3.66
CA LEU A 317 -24.33 13.83 4.07
C LEU A 317 -24.17 15.06 4.97
N PRO A 318 -25.19 15.90 5.11
CA PRO A 318 -25.18 17.03 6.04
C PRO A 318 -24.99 16.62 7.51
N PRO A 319 -24.39 17.45 8.39
CA PRO A 319 -24.08 17.06 9.76
C PRO A 319 -25.31 16.67 10.61
N ASP A 320 -26.45 17.32 10.39
CA ASP A 320 -27.73 16.97 11.04
C ASP A 320 -28.19 15.56 10.69
N VAL A 321 -28.08 15.17 9.42
CA VAL A 321 -28.42 13.82 8.95
C VAL A 321 -27.41 12.80 9.49
N GLN A 322 -26.12 13.16 9.52
CA GLN A 322 -25.08 12.31 10.09
C GLN A 322 -25.37 11.94 11.54
N LEU A 323 -25.64 12.96 12.37
CA LEU A 323 -25.96 12.76 13.78
C LEU A 323 -27.24 11.92 13.94
N ALA A 324 -28.27 12.22 13.14
CA ALA A 324 -29.55 11.52 13.19
C ALA A 324 -29.38 10.01 12.89
N PHE A 325 -28.69 9.63 11.82
CA PHE A 325 -28.51 8.20 11.53
C PHE A 325 -27.55 7.53 12.51
N LEU A 326 -26.49 8.22 12.97
CA LEU A 326 -25.54 7.65 13.92
C LEU A 326 -26.23 7.27 15.23
N ARG A 327 -27.16 8.10 15.72
CA ARG A 327 -27.95 7.83 16.94
C ARG A 327 -28.97 6.70 16.82
N THR A 328 -29.15 6.12 15.64
CA THR A 328 -29.96 4.90 15.48
C THR A 328 -29.17 3.61 15.69
N ILE A 329 -27.85 3.69 15.72
CA ILE A 329 -26.95 2.53 15.83
C ILE A 329 -26.82 2.14 17.30
N VAL A 330 -26.85 0.83 17.57
CA VAL A 330 -26.71 0.29 18.94
C VAL A 330 -25.40 0.76 19.55
N GLY A 331 -25.47 1.31 20.77
CA GLY A 331 -24.34 1.85 21.52
C GLY A 331 -24.02 3.32 21.20
N LEU A 332 -24.63 3.88 20.14
CA LEU A 332 -24.41 5.26 19.67
C LEU A 332 -25.63 6.17 19.90
N GLU A 333 -26.62 5.76 20.70
CA GLU A 333 -27.89 6.47 20.84
C GLU A 333 -27.73 7.92 21.35
N LYS A 334 -26.67 8.18 22.12
CA LYS A 334 -26.31 9.49 22.66
C LYS A 334 -25.03 10.06 22.06
N VAL A 335 -24.56 9.50 20.94
CA VAL A 335 -23.26 9.85 20.38
C VAL A 335 -23.18 11.33 20.01
N GLU A 336 -22.02 11.92 20.29
CA GLU A 336 -21.65 13.27 19.88
C GLU A 336 -20.59 13.23 18.77
N ILE A 337 -20.74 14.12 17.79
CA ILE A 337 -19.79 14.28 16.68
C ILE A 337 -18.77 15.33 17.06
N MET A 338 -17.49 14.94 17.15
CA MET A 338 -16.36 15.85 17.31
C MET A 338 -15.94 16.46 15.97
N ARG A 339 -16.02 15.69 14.88
CA ARG A 339 -15.73 16.16 13.51
C ARG A 339 -16.72 15.55 12.53
N PRO A 340 -17.37 16.33 11.66
CA PRO A 340 -18.31 15.77 10.69
C PRO A 340 -17.57 14.93 9.65
N GLY A 341 -18.23 13.88 9.16
CA GLY A 341 -17.82 13.16 7.97
C GLY A 341 -17.91 14.05 6.73
N TYR A 342 -17.03 13.82 5.78
CA TYR A 342 -16.98 14.65 4.58
C TYR A 342 -16.39 13.87 3.40
N ALA A 343 -16.53 14.45 2.22
CA ALA A 343 -15.81 14.03 1.04
C ALA A 343 -14.83 15.09 0.56
N ILE A 344 -13.74 14.64 -0.05
CA ILE A 344 -12.71 15.47 -0.68
C ILE A 344 -12.62 15.12 -2.17
N GLU A 345 -12.76 16.13 -3.02
CA GLU A 345 -12.40 16.08 -4.44
C GLU A 345 -11.02 16.69 -4.66
N TYR A 346 -10.21 16.10 -5.53
CA TYR A 346 -8.83 16.53 -5.78
C TYR A 346 -8.38 16.19 -7.20
N ASP A 347 -7.40 16.94 -7.70
CA ASP A 347 -6.76 16.68 -8.98
C ASP A 347 -5.82 15.46 -8.87
N PHE A 348 -5.85 14.60 -9.88
CA PHE A 348 -4.91 13.49 -10.06
C PHE A 348 -4.46 13.40 -11.52
N PHE A 349 -3.34 12.74 -11.74
CA PHE A 349 -2.82 12.47 -13.08
C PHE A 349 -3.03 10.98 -13.40
N PRO A 350 -3.72 10.65 -14.51
CA PRO A 350 -3.84 9.27 -14.94
C PRO A 350 -2.46 8.59 -15.03
N PRO A 351 -2.24 7.47 -14.31
CA PRO A 351 -0.93 6.86 -14.14
C PRO A 351 -0.35 6.23 -15.41
N THR A 352 -1.15 6.07 -16.47
CA THR A 352 -0.67 5.67 -17.81
C THR A 352 0.31 6.68 -18.44
N GLN A 353 0.42 7.87 -17.86
CA GLN A 353 1.41 8.89 -18.24
C GLN A 353 2.79 8.66 -17.60
N LEU A 354 2.92 7.64 -16.75
CA LEU A 354 4.16 7.26 -16.09
C LEU A 354 4.80 6.07 -16.77
N GLN A 355 6.10 5.95 -16.58
CA GLN A 355 6.87 4.73 -16.81
C GLN A 355 6.73 3.80 -15.58
N PRO A 356 7.06 2.50 -15.68
CA PRO A 356 7.11 1.61 -14.52
C PRO A 356 8.09 2.05 -13.43
N SER A 357 9.02 2.96 -13.74
CA SER A 357 9.91 3.61 -12.78
C SER A 357 9.24 4.70 -11.94
N LEU A 358 7.97 5.03 -12.23
CA LEU A 358 7.19 6.17 -11.74
C LEU A 358 7.63 7.56 -12.25
N GLU A 359 8.63 7.61 -13.13
CA GLU A 359 8.99 8.83 -13.86
C GLU A 359 7.90 9.16 -14.88
N THR A 360 7.58 10.44 -15.07
CA THR A 360 6.66 10.85 -16.12
C THR A 360 7.28 10.61 -17.49
N ARG A 361 6.46 10.24 -18.48
CA ARG A 361 6.91 10.05 -19.86
C ARG A 361 7.21 11.38 -20.57
N ALA A 362 6.53 12.45 -20.17
CA ALA A 362 6.59 13.75 -20.85
C ALA A 362 7.69 14.67 -20.30
N ILE A 363 8.06 14.52 -19.02
CA ILE A 363 8.97 15.42 -18.32
C ILE A 363 10.04 14.60 -17.62
N ALA A 364 11.28 14.75 -18.07
CA ALA A 364 12.43 14.05 -17.50
C ALA A 364 12.72 14.56 -16.08
N GLY A 365 13.02 13.64 -15.16
CA GLY A 365 13.33 13.90 -13.76
C GLY A 365 12.12 14.19 -12.88
N LEU A 366 10.89 14.21 -13.43
CA LEU A 366 9.66 14.37 -12.66
C LEU A 366 9.05 13.00 -12.37
N TYR A 367 8.77 12.73 -11.09
CA TYR A 367 8.16 11.49 -10.62
C TYR A 367 6.85 11.80 -9.88
N HIS A 368 5.88 10.91 -9.95
CA HIS A 368 4.65 11.01 -9.17
C HIS A 368 4.47 9.78 -8.27
N ALA A 369 4.04 9.97 -7.02
CA ALA A 369 3.75 8.86 -6.12
C ALA A 369 2.59 9.14 -5.16
N GLY A 370 1.73 8.13 -4.97
CA GLY A 370 0.62 8.16 -4.02
C GLY A 370 -0.72 8.55 -4.65
N GLN A 371 -1.54 9.31 -3.91
CA GLN A 371 -2.90 9.64 -4.35
C GLN A 371 -2.94 10.48 -5.64
N VAL A 372 -1.86 11.20 -5.94
CA VAL A 372 -1.67 11.92 -7.21
C VAL A 372 -1.72 11.00 -8.43
N ASN A 373 -1.44 9.70 -8.26
CA ASN A 373 -1.55 8.67 -9.29
C ASN A 373 -2.91 7.97 -9.31
N GLY A 374 -3.88 8.47 -8.55
CA GLY A 374 -5.22 7.89 -8.46
C GLY A 374 -5.32 6.66 -7.56
N THR A 375 -4.37 6.43 -6.67
CA THR A 375 -4.50 5.38 -5.62
C THR A 375 -5.20 5.92 -4.37
N SER A 376 -5.73 5.03 -3.53
CA SER A 376 -6.32 5.38 -2.23
C SER A 376 -5.89 4.40 -1.14
N GLY A 377 -4.97 4.86 -0.29
CA GLY A 377 -4.43 4.09 0.83
C GLY A 377 -3.03 4.55 1.22
N TYR A 378 -2.69 4.40 2.49
CA TYR A 378 -1.38 4.81 2.98
C TYR A 378 -0.29 3.89 2.45
N GLU A 379 -0.57 2.59 2.41
CA GLU A 379 0.35 1.53 2.02
C GLU A 379 0.63 1.57 0.52
N GLU A 380 -0.40 1.75 -0.30
CA GLU A 380 -0.23 1.98 -1.74
C GLU A 380 0.60 3.24 -2.01
N ALA A 381 0.38 4.30 -1.24
CA ALA A 381 1.12 5.54 -1.38
C ALA A 381 2.58 5.40 -0.96
N ALA A 382 2.84 4.78 0.19
CA ALA A 382 4.18 4.50 0.69
C ALA A 382 4.98 3.60 -0.25
N ALA A 383 4.36 2.54 -0.80
CA ALA A 383 4.99 1.66 -1.78
C ALA A 383 5.43 2.41 -3.05
N GLN A 384 4.56 3.28 -3.59
CA GLN A 384 4.92 4.14 -4.71
C GLN A 384 6.01 5.15 -4.33
N GLY A 385 5.90 5.74 -3.14
CA GLY A 385 6.87 6.71 -2.62
C GLY A 385 8.27 6.12 -2.54
N LEU A 386 8.40 4.95 -1.90
CA LEU A 386 9.65 4.21 -1.80
C LEU A 386 10.28 3.98 -3.18
N LEU A 387 9.51 3.45 -4.13
CA LEU A 387 10.03 3.16 -5.48
C LEU A 387 10.40 4.43 -6.26
N ALA A 388 9.60 5.50 -6.15
CA ALA A 388 9.90 6.79 -6.77
C ALA A 388 11.17 7.42 -6.17
N GLY A 389 11.35 7.33 -4.84
CA GLY A 389 12.56 7.79 -4.15
C GLY A 389 13.81 7.04 -4.59
N ILE A 390 13.73 5.71 -4.66
CA ILE A 390 14.80 4.85 -5.19
C ILE A 390 15.18 5.27 -6.61
N ASN A 391 14.19 5.40 -7.50
CA ASN A 391 14.45 5.67 -8.91
C ASN A 391 14.92 7.10 -9.17
N ALA A 392 14.43 8.09 -8.42
CA ALA A 392 14.95 9.45 -8.46
C ALA A 392 16.42 9.50 -8.02
N ALA A 393 16.78 8.80 -6.94
CA ALA A 393 18.18 8.72 -6.47
C ALA A 393 19.09 8.00 -7.48
N ARG A 394 18.62 6.93 -8.13
CA ARG A 394 19.34 6.22 -9.19
C ARG A 394 19.54 7.09 -10.42
N ALA A 395 18.51 7.83 -10.84
CA ALA A 395 18.62 8.78 -11.95
C ALA A 395 19.66 9.89 -11.67
N VAL A 396 19.73 10.40 -10.43
CA VAL A 396 20.75 11.37 -10.01
C VAL A 396 22.18 10.83 -10.16
N ARG A 397 22.36 9.51 -10.04
CA ARG A 397 23.63 8.77 -10.16
C ARG A 397 23.94 8.26 -11.56
N GLY A 398 23.01 8.41 -12.51
CA GLY A 398 23.12 7.82 -13.84
C GLY A 398 22.99 6.29 -13.84
N GLU A 399 22.27 5.73 -12.86
CA GLU A 399 21.98 4.30 -12.78
C GLU A 399 20.62 3.98 -13.42
N GLU A 400 20.50 2.78 -14.00
CA GLU A 400 19.22 2.26 -14.52
C GLU A 400 18.16 2.16 -13.42
N PRO A 401 16.87 2.48 -13.69
CA PRO A 401 15.81 2.42 -12.70
C PRO A 401 15.56 0.99 -12.21
N LEU A 402 15.21 0.86 -10.93
CA LEU A 402 14.69 -0.37 -10.36
C LEU A 402 13.23 -0.54 -10.80
N ILE A 403 12.95 -1.64 -11.49
CA ILE A 403 11.60 -2.06 -11.84
C ILE A 403 11.29 -3.35 -11.06
N LEU A 404 10.27 -3.30 -10.19
CA LEU A 404 9.75 -4.48 -9.52
C LEU A 404 8.68 -5.13 -10.40
N THR A 405 8.87 -6.40 -10.75
CA THR A 405 7.95 -7.13 -11.60
C THR A 405 6.79 -7.72 -10.80
N ARG A 406 5.67 -7.97 -11.47
CA ARG A 406 4.45 -8.51 -10.85
C ARG A 406 4.65 -9.89 -10.22
N ASP A 407 5.58 -10.70 -10.73
CA ASP A 407 5.92 -12.01 -10.18
C ASP A 407 6.82 -11.94 -8.94
N SER A 408 7.38 -10.76 -8.66
CA SER A 408 8.32 -10.54 -7.54
C SER A 408 7.66 -9.95 -6.30
N SER A 409 6.62 -9.12 -6.46
CA SER A 409 6.03 -8.33 -5.37
C SER A 409 4.64 -7.79 -5.66
N TYR A 410 3.86 -7.55 -4.60
CA TYR A 410 2.63 -6.77 -4.64
C TYR A 410 2.89 -5.30 -4.99
N ILE A 411 4.05 -4.72 -4.64
CA ILE A 411 4.48 -3.41 -5.17
C ILE A 411 4.57 -3.47 -6.69
N GLY A 412 5.19 -4.50 -7.28
CA GLY A 412 5.23 -4.68 -8.73
C GLY A 412 3.84 -4.82 -9.36
N VAL A 413 2.93 -5.55 -8.72
CA VAL A 413 1.51 -5.65 -9.15
C VAL A 413 0.82 -4.29 -9.12
N LEU A 414 0.97 -3.52 -8.04
CA LEU A 414 0.39 -2.18 -7.89
C LEU A 414 0.85 -1.26 -9.03
N ILE A 415 2.16 -1.16 -9.25
CA ILE A 415 2.74 -0.23 -10.21
C ILE A 415 2.36 -0.64 -11.64
N ASP A 416 2.46 -1.92 -11.98
CA ASP A 416 2.11 -2.40 -13.31
C ASP A 416 0.63 -2.22 -13.63
N ASP A 417 -0.29 -2.49 -12.68
CA ASP A 417 -1.71 -2.21 -12.84
C ASP A 417 -1.94 -0.71 -13.14
N LEU A 418 -1.31 0.18 -12.36
CA LEU A 418 -1.48 1.62 -12.52
C LEU A 418 -0.99 2.10 -13.89
N VAL A 419 0.24 1.76 -14.29
CA VAL A 419 0.82 2.30 -15.53
C VAL A 419 0.30 1.62 -16.80
N THR A 420 -0.24 0.40 -16.68
CA THR A 420 -0.73 -0.38 -17.83
C THR A 420 -2.24 -0.24 -18.02
N LEU A 421 -3.03 -0.40 -16.95
CA LEU A 421 -4.49 -0.37 -17.00
C LEU A 421 -5.03 1.04 -16.79
N GLY A 422 -4.28 1.89 -16.10
CA GLY A 422 -4.77 3.18 -15.65
C GLY A 422 -5.77 3.04 -14.50
N THR A 423 -6.44 4.14 -14.18
CA THR A 423 -7.49 4.12 -13.17
C THR A 423 -8.49 5.24 -13.42
N GLU A 424 -9.78 4.88 -13.37
CA GLU A 424 -10.91 5.81 -13.52
C GLU A 424 -11.59 6.11 -12.17
N GLU A 425 -11.23 5.36 -11.14
CA GLU A 425 -11.69 5.50 -9.76
C GLU A 425 -10.48 5.35 -8.84
N PRO A 426 -10.55 5.67 -7.54
CA PRO A 426 -9.38 5.50 -6.68
C PRO A 426 -8.98 4.02 -6.55
N TYR A 427 -7.83 3.64 -7.11
CA TYR A 427 -7.30 2.27 -7.09
C TYR A 427 -6.98 1.82 -5.67
N ARG A 428 -7.34 0.56 -5.35
CA ARG A 428 -7.08 -0.07 -4.04
C ARG A 428 -6.58 -1.49 -4.24
N MET A 429 -5.58 -1.90 -3.47
CA MET A 429 -4.92 -3.18 -3.74
C MET A 429 -5.79 -4.42 -3.55
N PHE A 430 -6.85 -4.36 -2.73
CA PHE A 430 -7.70 -5.53 -2.54
C PHE A 430 -8.54 -5.87 -3.78
N THR A 431 -8.69 -4.95 -4.74
CA THR A 431 -9.33 -5.23 -6.04
C THR A 431 -8.38 -5.84 -7.05
N SER A 432 -7.07 -5.81 -6.77
CA SER A 432 -6.06 -6.41 -7.64
C SER A 432 -6.16 -7.94 -7.62
N ARG A 433 -5.84 -8.55 -8.76
CA ARG A 433 -5.68 -10.00 -8.85
C ARG A 433 -4.20 -10.28 -9.07
N SER A 434 -3.47 -10.55 -7.99
CA SER A 434 -2.19 -11.25 -8.12
C SER A 434 -2.45 -12.68 -8.57
N GLU A 435 -1.82 -13.10 -9.66
CA GLU A 435 -1.85 -14.45 -10.21
C GLU A 435 -0.96 -15.42 -9.41
N TYR A 436 0.01 -14.88 -8.67
CA TYR A 436 1.07 -15.61 -7.98
C TYR A 436 0.96 -15.54 -6.44
N ARG A 437 -0.27 -15.56 -5.91
CA ARG A 437 -0.55 -15.34 -4.47
C ARG A 437 0.19 -16.28 -3.51
N LEU A 438 0.53 -17.51 -3.92
CA LEU A 438 1.30 -18.41 -3.06
C LEU A 438 2.79 -18.08 -3.08
N LEU A 439 3.30 -17.39 -4.10
CA LEU A 439 4.68 -16.88 -4.11
C LEU A 439 4.81 -15.53 -3.41
N LEU A 440 3.81 -14.65 -3.58
CA LEU A 440 3.80 -13.28 -3.06
C LEU A 440 3.12 -13.20 -1.69
N ARG A 441 3.63 -13.92 -0.70
CA ARG A 441 3.05 -13.92 0.64
C ARG A 441 3.68 -12.85 1.52
N GLU A 442 2.99 -12.51 2.59
CA GLU A 442 3.52 -11.58 3.58
C GLU A 442 4.71 -12.17 4.34
N ASP A 443 4.66 -13.47 4.68
CA ASP A 443 5.68 -14.18 5.48
C ASP A 443 7.06 -14.31 4.81
N ASN A 444 7.11 -14.18 3.48
CA ASN A 444 8.32 -14.35 2.67
C ASN A 444 8.74 -13.08 1.92
N ALA A 445 8.18 -11.92 2.27
CA ALA A 445 8.53 -10.65 1.64
C ALA A 445 10.04 -10.35 1.73
N ASP A 446 10.65 -10.70 2.87
CA ASP A 446 12.09 -10.58 3.12
C ASP A 446 12.95 -11.43 2.17
N GLN A 447 12.58 -12.71 1.99
CA GLN A 447 13.22 -13.63 1.04
C GLN A 447 13.17 -13.11 -0.39
N ARG A 448 12.13 -12.36 -0.74
CA ARG A 448 11.93 -11.80 -2.09
C ARG A 448 12.68 -10.47 -2.29
N LEU A 449 12.67 -9.59 -1.30
CA LEU A 449 13.02 -8.19 -1.50
C LEU A 449 14.21 -7.68 -0.66
N THR A 450 14.56 -8.31 0.46
CA THR A 450 15.75 -7.89 1.24
C THR A 450 17.05 -7.96 0.42
N PRO A 451 17.31 -8.99 -0.40
CA PRO A 451 18.49 -8.98 -1.29
C PRO A 451 18.47 -7.84 -2.31
N VAL A 452 17.28 -7.44 -2.78
CA VAL A 452 17.12 -6.29 -3.69
C VAL A 452 17.45 -5.00 -2.95
N GLY A 453 16.87 -4.78 -1.77
CA GLY A 453 17.13 -3.63 -0.91
C GLY A 453 18.61 -3.50 -0.52
N ARG A 454 19.29 -4.62 -0.30
CA ARG A 454 20.74 -4.66 -0.03
C ARG A 454 21.57 -4.18 -1.22
N ARG A 455 21.27 -4.70 -2.42
CA ARG A 455 21.97 -4.32 -3.65
C ARG A 455 21.83 -2.84 -4.00
N ILE A 456 20.69 -2.22 -3.67
CA ILE A 456 20.45 -0.79 -3.92
C ILE A 456 20.87 0.12 -2.75
N GLY A 457 21.36 -0.45 -1.64
CA GLY A 457 21.89 0.30 -0.50
C GLY A 457 20.87 0.79 0.53
N LEU A 458 19.63 0.28 0.54
CA LEU A 458 18.61 0.65 1.53
C LEU A 458 18.57 -0.26 2.76
N VAL A 459 18.99 -1.51 2.63
CA VAL A 459 18.99 -2.47 3.73
C VAL A 459 20.20 -2.25 4.63
N SER A 460 19.94 -1.94 5.90
CA SER A 460 20.96 -1.77 6.94
C SER A 460 21.71 -3.08 7.23
N GLU A 461 22.90 -2.96 7.83
CA GLU A 461 23.69 -4.12 8.27
C GLU A 461 22.92 -4.99 9.27
N GLU A 462 22.18 -4.38 10.20
CA GLU A 462 21.37 -5.10 11.18
C GLU A 462 20.30 -5.95 10.52
N ARG A 463 19.53 -5.38 9.57
CA ARG A 463 18.51 -6.11 8.82
C ARG A 463 19.14 -7.23 7.99
N TRP A 464 20.30 -6.96 7.37
CA TRP A 464 21.02 -7.96 6.58
C TRP A 464 21.47 -9.14 7.45
N ARG A 465 21.97 -8.87 8.66
CA ARG A 465 22.33 -9.92 9.64
C ARG A 465 21.13 -10.79 10.01
N ILE A 466 20.03 -10.17 10.44
CA ILE A 466 18.79 -10.88 10.82
C ILE A 466 18.26 -11.72 9.64
N PHE A 467 18.32 -11.18 8.43
CA PHE A 467 17.93 -11.89 7.23
C PHE A 467 18.79 -13.14 6.97
N ASN A 468 20.12 -13.03 7.07
CA ASN A 468 21.02 -14.17 6.86
C ASN A 468 20.84 -15.23 7.94
N GLU A 469 20.72 -14.84 9.21
CA GLU A 469 20.42 -15.76 10.31
C GLU A 469 19.12 -16.55 10.06
N LYS A 470 18.07 -15.88 9.56
CA LYS A 470 16.84 -16.56 9.14
C LYS A 470 17.09 -17.51 7.95
N GLN A 471 17.88 -17.12 6.94
CA GLN A 471 18.18 -18.00 5.81
C GLN A 471 18.97 -19.25 6.23
N ASP A 472 19.93 -19.10 7.13
CA ASP A 472 20.73 -20.21 7.65
C ASP A 472 19.86 -21.20 8.43
N HIS A 473 18.99 -20.71 9.32
CA HIS A 473 18.01 -21.56 10.01
C HIS A 473 17.05 -22.26 9.05
N LEU A 474 16.60 -21.59 7.99
CA LEU A 474 15.74 -22.21 6.98
C LEU A 474 16.48 -23.29 6.19
N ALA A 475 17.74 -23.05 5.80
CA ALA A 475 18.55 -24.02 5.08
C ALA A 475 18.79 -25.27 5.95
N HIS A 476 19.22 -25.07 7.19
CA HIS A 476 19.44 -26.13 8.17
C HIS A 476 18.17 -26.92 8.45
N GLY A 477 17.06 -26.24 8.77
CA GLY A 477 15.78 -26.89 9.07
C GLY A 477 15.23 -27.72 7.91
N ARG A 478 15.39 -27.25 6.65
CA ARG A 478 15.01 -28.04 5.46
C ARG A 478 15.84 -29.32 5.32
N GLU A 479 17.14 -29.23 5.53
CA GLU A 479 18.02 -30.40 5.44
C GLU A 479 17.71 -31.41 6.54
N TYR A 480 17.45 -30.93 7.76
CA TYR A 480 17.07 -31.79 8.87
C TYR A 480 15.71 -32.48 8.64
N LEU A 481 14.70 -31.75 8.13
CA LEU A 481 13.41 -32.35 7.75
C LEU A 481 13.57 -33.51 6.74
N ARG A 482 14.53 -33.41 5.82
CA ARG A 482 14.79 -34.42 4.79
C ARG A 482 15.61 -35.61 5.29
N SER A 483 16.54 -35.37 6.21
CA SER A 483 17.48 -36.38 6.69
C SER A 483 16.96 -37.16 7.91
N ARG A 484 16.24 -36.50 8.84
CA ARG A 484 15.70 -37.15 10.04
C ARG A 484 14.52 -38.04 9.70
N LYS A 485 14.69 -39.34 9.96
CA LYS A 485 13.64 -40.37 9.78
C LYS A 485 13.11 -40.82 11.13
N ILE A 486 11.80 -40.81 11.30
CA ILE A 486 11.12 -41.44 12.43
C ILE A 486 10.93 -42.92 12.12
N ARG A 487 11.38 -43.79 13.01
CA ARG A 487 11.28 -45.25 12.88
C ARG A 487 10.05 -45.78 13.62
N PRO A 488 9.47 -46.92 13.21
CA PRO A 488 8.37 -47.58 13.94
C PRO A 488 8.68 -47.90 15.41
N SER A 489 9.96 -48.02 15.77
CA SER A 489 10.41 -48.22 17.15
C SER A 489 10.27 -47.00 18.05
N GLU A 490 10.09 -45.79 17.48
CA GLU A 490 9.98 -44.52 18.23
C GLU A 490 8.52 -44.27 18.65
N THR A 491 7.95 -45.22 19.40
CA THR A 491 6.51 -45.32 19.69
C THR A 491 5.94 -44.11 20.44
N ALA A 492 6.73 -43.45 21.30
CA ALA A 492 6.32 -42.24 22.01
C ALA A 492 6.06 -41.06 21.04
N ILE A 493 7.00 -40.82 20.11
CA ILE A 493 6.86 -39.78 19.07
C ILE A 493 5.69 -40.10 18.14
N LEU A 494 5.51 -41.38 17.80
CA LEU A 494 4.40 -41.82 16.97
C LEU A 494 3.04 -41.63 17.66
N ALA A 495 2.95 -41.87 18.96
CA ALA A 495 1.73 -41.63 19.74
C ALA A 495 1.37 -40.13 19.74
N ASP A 496 2.34 -39.25 20.00
CA ASP A 496 2.14 -37.80 20.06
C ASP A 496 1.77 -37.20 18.69
N LEU A 497 2.26 -37.78 17.60
CA LEU A 497 1.89 -37.40 16.23
C LEU A 497 0.60 -38.06 15.72
N GLY A 498 -0.02 -38.96 16.49
CA GLY A 498 -1.20 -39.71 16.06
C GLY A 498 -0.93 -40.73 14.95
N LEU A 499 0.29 -41.29 14.90
CA LEU A 499 0.82 -42.17 13.85
C LEU A 499 1.16 -43.59 14.35
N GLY A 500 0.42 -44.11 15.33
CA GLY A 500 0.73 -45.40 15.99
C GLY A 500 0.75 -46.65 15.08
N ASP A 501 0.26 -46.54 13.85
CA ASP A 501 0.19 -47.62 12.85
C ASP A 501 1.32 -47.58 11.80
N MET A 502 2.31 -46.70 11.97
CA MET A 502 3.40 -46.52 11.01
C MET A 502 4.29 -47.78 10.88
N LYS A 503 4.28 -48.40 9.70
CA LYS A 503 5.02 -49.66 9.42
C LYS A 503 6.45 -49.47 8.91
N ASN A 504 6.75 -48.34 8.28
CA ASN A 504 8.04 -48.03 7.64
C ASN A 504 8.58 -46.70 8.14
N ALA A 505 9.91 -46.56 8.19
CA ALA A 505 10.52 -45.29 8.54
C ALA A 505 10.18 -44.20 7.51
N ARG A 506 9.84 -43.01 7.98
CA ARG A 506 9.47 -41.84 7.16
C ARG A 506 10.27 -40.63 7.56
N THR A 507 10.62 -39.76 6.62
CA THR A 507 11.29 -38.49 6.95
C THR A 507 10.32 -37.52 7.61
N LEU A 508 10.83 -36.58 8.40
CA LEU A 508 9.99 -35.53 8.97
C LEU A 508 9.32 -34.67 7.88
N GLU A 509 9.97 -34.47 6.73
CA GLU A 509 9.36 -33.81 5.56
C GLU A 509 8.14 -34.58 5.04
N GLU A 510 8.23 -35.91 4.91
CA GLU A 510 7.11 -36.76 4.49
C GLU A 510 5.94 -36.71 5.48
N LEU A 511 6.24 -36.65 6.78
CA LEU A 511 5.24 -36.53 7.83
C LEU A 511 4.59 -35.14 7.82
N LEU A 512 5.37 -34.07 7.73
CA LEU A 512 4.89 -32.69 7.75
C LEU A 512 4.01 -32.33 6.55
N ARG A 513 4.09 -33.08 5.43
CA ARG A 513 3.14 -32.94 4.31
C ARG A 513 1.71 -33.31 4.70
N ARG A 514 1.52 -34.10 5.75
CA ARG A 514 0.19 -34.48 6.23
C ARG A 514 -0.50 -33.27 6.89
N PRO A 515 -1.76 -32.96 6.54
CA PRO A 515 -2.46 -31.80 7.08
C PRO A 515 -2.52 -31.75 8.61
N GLU A 516 -2.63 -32.91 9.25
CA GLU A 516 -2.76 -33.09 10.70
C GLU A 516 -1.45 -32.90 11.50
N ILE A 517 -0.30 -32.81 10.81
CA ILE A 517 1.02 -32.63 11.44
C ILE A 517 1.50 -31.20 11.22
N SER A 518 1.89 -30.50 12.28
CA SER A 518 2.35 -29.11 12.27
C SER A 518 3.81 -29.00 12.69
N MET A 519 4.47 -27.88 12.33
CA MET A 519 5.81 -27.61 12.85
C MET A 519 5.79 -27.36 14.36
N ALA A 520 4.69 -26.85 14.92
CA ALA A 520 4.56 -26.69 16.37
C ALA A 520 4.67 -28.03 17.12
N GLN A 521 4.05 -29.09 16.59
CA GLN A 521 4.21 -30.45 17.14
C GLN A 521 5.65 -30.96 16.98
N LEU A 522 6.28 -30.73 15.82
CA LEU A 522 7.66 -31.16 15.60
C LEU A 522 8.66 -30.42 16.52
N CYS A 523 8.45 -29.13 16.76
CA CYS A 523 9.23 -28.33 17.71
C CYS A 523 9.12 -28.82 19.16
N ALA A 524 7.96 -29.38 19.54
CA ALA A 524 7.75 -29.94 20.88
C ALA A 524 8.43 -31.31 21.07
N LEU A 525 8.68 -32.05 19.98
CA LEU A 525 9.15 -33.44 20.01
C LEU A 525 10.64 -33.59 19.68
N ASP A 526 11.19 -32.72 18.85
CA ASP A 526 12.59 -32.78 18.41
C ASP A 526 13.38 -31.57 18.94
N PRO A 527 14.39 -31.76 19.81
CA PRO A 527 15.20 -30.68 20.35
C PRO A 527 15.84 -29.80 19.26
N GLU A 528 16.14 -30.35 18.09
CA GLU A 528 16.72 -29.60 16.96
C GLU A 528 15.79 -28.47 16.49
N PHE A 529 14.48 -28.67 16.61
CA PHE A 529 13.47 -27.68 16.21
C PHE A 529 13.01 -26.79 17.34
N SER A 530 13.26 -27.17 18.60
CA SER A 530 12.84 -26.39 19.78
C SER A 530 13.50 -24.99 19.85
N VAL A 531 14.65 -24.82 19.19
CA VAL A 531 15.40 -23.56 19.15
C VAL A 531 15.06 -22.68 17.94
N LEU A 532 14.22 -23.15 17.01
CA LEU A 532 13.89 -22.39 15.82
C LEU A 532 12.96 -21.22 16.14
N PRO A 533 13.23 -20.01 15.61
CA PRO A 533 12.29 -18.91 15.68
C PRO A 533 10.94 -19.27 15.03
N GLU A 534 9.82 -18.77 15.59
CA GLU A 534 8.47 -19.07 15.09
C GLU A 534 8.33 -18.78 13.58
N ALA A 535 8.88 -17.67 13.10
CA ALA A 535 8.85 -17.29 11.69
C ALA A 535 9.61 -18.28 10.78
N VAL A 536 10.64 -18.95 11.30
CA VAL A 536 11.36 -20.02 10.57
C VAL A 536 10.51 -21.27 10.53
N ALA A 537 9.96 -21.69 11.68
CA ALA A 537 9.10 -22.86 11.79
C ALA A 537 7.86 -22.75 10.89
N GLU A 538 7.17 -21.60 10.91
CA GLU A 538 6.04 -21.33 10.02
C GLU A 538 6.45 -21.44 8.55
N GLN A 539 7.60 -20.88 8.18
CA GLN A 539 8.05 -20.92 6.78
C GLN A 539 8.44 -22.34 6.33
N LEU A 540 9.05 -23.16 7.19
CA LEU A 540 9.32 -24.57 6.90
C LEU A 540 8.03 -25.37 6.70
N GLU A 541 7.01 -25.11 7.52
CA GLU A 541 5.69 -25.73 7.38
C GLU A 541 5.04 -25.36 6.05
N ILE A 542 5.01 -24.06 5.72
CA ILE A 542 4.40 -23.56 4.49
C ILE A 542 5.12 -24.15 3.27
N GLN A 543 6.45 -24.11 3.24
CA GLN A 543 7.23 -24.61 2.12
C GLN A 543 7.04 -26.11 1.90
N THR A 544 6.93 -26.89 2.97
CA THR A 544 6.70 -28.33 2.90
C THR A 544 5.28 -28.67 2.44
N LYS A 545 4.26 -28.08 3.08
CA LYS A 545 2.84 -28.39 2.81
C LYS A 545 2.37 -27.88 1.45
N TYR A 546 2.90 -26.76 0.98
CA TYR A 546 2.49 -26.13 -0.27
C TYR A 546 3.48 -26.34 -1.43
N ALA A 547 4.50 -27.20 -1.26
CA ALA A 547 5.57 -27.42 -2.24
C ALA A 547 5.07 -27.62 -3.68
N GLY A 548 4.08 -28.50 -3.88
CA GLY A 548 3.53 -28.77 -5.22
C GLY A 548 2.82 -27.57 -5.86
N TYR A 549 2.09 -26.79 -5.05
CA TYR A 549 1.43 -25.57 -5.55
C TYR A 549 2.42 -24.45 -5.83
N ILE A 550 3.46 -24.32 -5.01
CA ILE A 550 4.56 -23.37 -5.19
C ILE A 550 5.32 -23.69 -6.48
N ALA A 551 5.70 -24.96 -6.70
CA ALA A 551 6.38 -25.40 -7.92
C ALA A 551 5.55 -25.09 -9.18
N ARG A 552 4.24 -25.37 -9.15
CA ARG A 552 3.33 -25.02 -10.25
C ARG A 552 3.28 -23.51 -10.53
N GLN A 553 3.27 -22.67 -9.49
CA GLN A 553 3.32 -21.22 -9.69
C GLN A 553 4.68 -20.74 -10.21
N GLN A 554 5.78 -21.37 -9.79
CA GLN A 554 7.12 -21.07 -10.30
C GLN A 554 7.21 -21.37 -11.80
N GLU A 555 6.69 -22.50 -12.28
CA GLU A 555 6.61 -22.80 -13.72
C GLU A 555 5.81 -21.74 -14.50
N MET A 556 4.71 -21.24 -13.91
CA MET A 556 3.93 -20.15 -14.51
C MET A 556 4.73 -18.84 -14.57
N VAL A 557 5.50 -18.53 -13.53
CA VAL A 557 6.40 -17.37 -13.49
C VAL A 557 7.50 -17.49 -14.55
N GLU A 558 8.11 -18.65 -14.73
CA GLU A 558 9.14 -18.85 -15.75
C GLU A 558 8.61 -18.60 -17.17
N ARG A 559 7.40 -19.07 -17.47
CA ARG A 559 6.74 -18.78 -18.76
C ARG A 559 6.47 -17.30 -18.93
N PHE A 560 6.01 -16.64 -17.86
CA PHE A 560 5.75 -15.21 -17.84
C PHE A 560 7.03 -14.39 -18.06
N ARG A 561 8.14 -14.72 -17.38
CA ARG A 561 9.42 -14.03 -17.53
C ARG A 561 9.93 -14.05 -18.97
N ARG A 562 9.78 -15.17 -19.68
CA ARG A 562 10.12 -15.26 -21.11
C ARG A 562 9.38 -14.24 -21.97
N THR A 563 8.14 -13.90 -21.63
CA THR A 563 7.38 -12.85 -22.35
C THR A 563 7.71 -11.45 -21.86
N GLU A 564 8.03 -11.29 -20.57
CA GLU A 564 8.39 -10.00 -19.98
C GLU A 564 9.80 -9.54 -20.42
N GLU A 565 10.71 -10.48 -20.71
CA GLU A 565 12.06 -10.19 -21.23
C GLU A 565 12.07 -9.70 -22.70
N VAL A 566 11.00 -9.97 -23.46
CA VAL A 566 10.89 -9.50 -24.85
C VAL A 566 10.56 -8.01 -24.84
N LYS A 567 11.60 -7.19 -24.92
CA LYS A 567 11.50 -5.73 -24.97
C LYS A 567 10.84 -5.26 -26.27
N ILE A 568 9.95 -4.28 -26.15
CA ILE A 568 9.40 -3.54 -27.27
C ILE A 568 10.15 -2.21 -27.36
N PRO A 569 10.79 -1.90 -28.50
CA PRO A 569 11.51 -0.64 -28.65
C PRO A 569 10.60 0.59 -28.50
N GLU A 570 11.12 1.66 -27.91
CA GLU A 570 10.33 2.85 -27.55
C GLU A 570 9.64 3.53 -28.74
N HIS A 571 10.29 3.48 -29.91
CA HIS A 571 9.77 4.02 -31.18
C HIS A 571 9.24 2.91 -32.09
N PHE A 572 8.66 1.85 -31.51
CA PHE A 572 8.08 0.77 -32.28
C PHE A 572 6.79 1.25 -32.98
N ASP A 573 6.75 1.15 -34.31
CA ASP A 573 5.62 1.61 -35.12
C ASP A 573 4.56 0.50 -35.24
N TYR A 574 3.55 0.55 -34.36
CA TYR A 574 2.47 -0.43 -34.34
C TYR A 574 1.55 -0.34 -35.58
N ALA A 575 1.55 0.80 -36.29
CA ALA A 575 0.72 0.98 -37.48
C ALA A 575 1.20 0.10 -38.66
N LYS A 576 2.50 -0.21 -38.69
CA LYS A 576 3.11 -1.06 -39.74
C LYS A 576 2.90 -2.56 -39.55
N ILE A 577 2.37 -3.03 -38.41
CA ILE A 577 2.14 -4.47 -38.20
C ILE A 577 0.87 -4.92 -38.92
N SER A 578 1.01 -5.74 -39.96
CA SER A 578 -0.12 -6.42 -40.60
C SER A 578 -0.77 -7.44 -39.67
N GLY A 579 -2.11 -7.49 -39.66
CA GLY A 579 -2.88 -8.46 -38.85
C GLY A 579 -3.32 -7.98 -37.46
N LEU A 580 -2.85 -6.84 -36.97
CA LEU A 580 -3.44 -6.19 -35.80
C LEU A 580 -4.69 -5.39 -36.19
N THR A 581 -5.77 -5.53 -35.41
CA THR A 581 -6.96 -4.69 -35.56
C THR A 581 -6.65 -3.23 -35.22
N VAL A 582 -7.44 -2.30 -35.75
CA VAL A 582 -7.29 -0.86 -35.46
C VAL A 582 -7.38 -0.59 -33.95
N GLU A 583 -8.36 -1.20 -33.27
CA GLU A 583 -8.54 -1.05 -31.82
C GLU A 583 -7.30 -1.50 -31.03
N VAL A 584 -6.69 -2.65 -31.40
CA VAL A 584 -5.48 -3.14 -30.72
C VAL A 584 -4.31 -2.20 -30.95
N ARG A 585 -4.14 -1.68 -32.18
CA ARG A 585 -3.08 -0.71 -32.49
C ARG A 585 -3.25 0.57 -31.68
N GLU A 586 -4.46 1.12 -31.60
CA GLU A 586 -4.76 2.32 -30.80
C GLU A 586 -4.44 2.10 -29.32
N LYS A 587 -4.76 0.93 -28.78
CA LYS A 587 -4.46 0.56 -27.40
C LYS A 587 -2.96 0.43 -27.13
N LEU A 588 -2.23 -0.25 -28.02
CA LEU A 588 -0.77 -0.38 -27.93
C LEU A 588 -0.08 0.98 -28.07
N GLU A 589 -0.54 1.84 -28.98
CA GLU A 589 0.00 3.19 -29.17
C GLU A 589 -0.32 4.11 -27.99
N LYS A 590 -1.48 3.94 -27.35
CA LYS A 590 -1.87 4.73 -26.17
C LYS A 590 -1.09 4.33 -24.92
N VAL A 591 -0.87 3.04 -24.69
CA VAL A 591 -0.19 2.52 -23.49
C VAL A 591 1.34 2.50 -23.68
N ARG A 592 1.81 2.30 -24.91
CA ARG A 592 3.22 2.08 -25.28
C ARG A 592 3.94 1.14 -24.30
N PRO A 593 3.57 -0.16 -24.30
CA PRO A 593 4.17 -1.14 -23.40
C PRO A 593 5.67 -1.32 -23.67
N LEU A 594 6.46 -1.50 -22.62
CA LEU A 594 7.92 -1.73 -22.71
C LEU A 594 8.26 -3.19 -23.03
N THR A 595 7.34 -4.11 -22.78
CA THR A 595 7.54 -5.56 -22.91
C THR A 595 6.33 -6.22 -23.57
N LEU A 596 6.55 -7.36 -24.22
CA LEU A 596 5.46 -8.17 -24.75
C LEU A 596 4.53 -8.66 -23.63
N GLY A 597 5.09 -8.98 -22.46
CA GLY A 597 4.33 -9.30 -21.26
C GLY A 597 3.39 -8.15 -20.88
N GLN A 598 3.86 -6.91 -20.80
CA GLN A 598 3.01 -5.74 -20.51
C GLN A 598 1.91 -5.54 -21.56
N ALA A 599 2.25 -5.72 -22.84
CA ALA A 599 1.27 -5.66 -23.93
C ALA A 599 0.12 -6.66 -23.73
N SER A 600 0.41 -7.85 -23.19
CA SER A 600 -0.58 -8.91 -22.98
C SER A 600 -1.66 -8.58 -21.95
N ARG A 601 -1.39 -7.62 -21.06
CA ARG A 601 -2.29 -7.21 -19.98
C ARG A 601 -3.20 -6.06 -20.38
N ILE A 602 -2.93 -5.40 -21.51
CA ILE A 602 -3.75 -4.30 -21.99
C ILE A 602 -5.14 -4.84 -22.37
N SER A 603 -6.18 -4.28 -21.75
CA SER A 603 -7.56 -4.71 -21.98
C SER A 603 -7.94 -4.66 -23.46
N GLY A 604 -8.30 -5.82 -24.03
CA GLY A 604 -8.65 -5.97 -25.44
C GLY A 604 -7.48 -6.37 -26.36
N VAL A 605 -6.25 -6.49 -25.87
CA VAL A 605 -5.18 -7.16 -26.60
C VAL A 605 -5.37 -8.67 -26.51
N THR A 606 -5.57 -9.32 -27.66
CA THR A 606 -5.86 -10.76 -27.72
C THR A 606 -4.59 -11.61 -27.79
N PRO A 607 -4.64 -12.90 -27.43
CA PRO A 607 -3.53 -13.83 -27.65
C PRO A 607 -3.03 -13.88 -29.10
N ALA A 608 -3.94 -13.75 -30.06
CA ALA A 608 -3.60 -13.67 -31.48
C ALA A 608 -2.80 -12.40 -31.81
N ALA A 609 -3.23 -11.24 -31.29
CA ALA A 609 -2.48 -10.00 -31.45
C ALA A 609 -1.07 -10.07 -30.85
N LEU A 610 -0.92 -10.72 -29.68
CA LEU A 610 0.39 -10.93 -29.06
C LEU A 610 1.29 -11.83 -29.89
N ALA A 611 0.75 -12.90 -30.48
CA ALA A 611 1.53 -13.77 -31.36
C ALA A 611 2.03 -12.99 -32.57
N ILE A 612 1.17 -12.16 -33.19
CA ILE A 612 1.54 -11.29 -34.32
C ILE A 612 2.63 -10.29 -33.90
N LEU A 613 2.46 -9.63 -32.75
CA LEU A 613 3.44 -8.69 -32.21
C LEU A 613 4.78 -9.38 -31.91
N SER A 614 4.76 -10.58 -31.33
CA SER A 614 5.96 -11.37 -31.07
C SER A 614 6.71 -11.73 -32.35
N VAL A 615 5.99 -12.11 -33.42
CA VAL A 615 6.59 -12.39 -34.72
C VAL A 615 7.19 -11.12 -35.33
N ALA A 616 6.48 -9.99 -35.24
CA ALA A 616 6.98 -8.71 -35.74
C ALA A 616 8.26 -8.25 -35.03
N LEU A 617 8.37 -8.48 -33.71
CA LEU A 617 9.56 -8.17 -32.92
C LEU A 617 10.75 -9.08 -33.27
N ARG A 618 10.50 -10.35 -33.66
CA ARG A 618 11.54 -11.30 -34.09
C ARG A 618 12.03 -11.12 -35.52
N ARG A 619 11.24 -10.45 -36.37
CA ARG A 619 11.59 -10.16 -37.78
C ARG A 619 12.44 -8.89 -37.95
N ARG A 620 12.83 -8.25 -36.84
CA ARG A 620 13.75 -7.12 -36.83
C ARG A 620 15.20 -7.56 -36.88
#